data_AF-A0A8T5T1Q2-F1
#
_entry.id   AF-A0A8T5T1Q2-F1
#
_cell.length_a   1.000
_cell.length_b   1.000
_cell.length_c   1.000
_cell.angle_alpha   90.00
_cell.angle_beta   90.00
_cell.angle_gamma   90.00
#
_symmetry.space_group_name_H-M   'P 1'
#
loop_
_entity.id
_entity.type
_entity.pdbx_description
1 polymer ?
#
loop_
_entity_poly.entity_id
_entity_poly.type
_entity_poly.pdbx_seq_one_letter_code
_entity_poly.pdbx_strand_id
1 'polypeptide(L)'
;MTQEGENTNIRGRLPTAETIDLADEIRGNSSGRAFFGYVFDGFDRVPVNLEKETIESIRLRKELPPQVPEVSNWERFMYKRT
;
A
#
# COMPACT_ATOMS: atom_id res chain seq x y z
N MET A 1 -10.18 18.29 9.08
CA MET A 1 -9.40 19.54 8.93
C MET A 1 -9.69 20.38 10.15
N THR A 2 -8.64 20.82 10.84
CA THR A 2 -8.76 21.72 11.98
C THR A 2 -8.01 22.99 11.64
N GLN A 3 -8.66 24.15 11.78
CA GLN A 3 -8.05 25.44 11.48
C GLN A 3 -7.71 26.14 12.80
N GLU A 4 -6.45 26.56 12.95
CA GLU A 4 -5.95 27.34 14.08
C GLU A 4 -5.38 28.65 13.56
N GLY A 5 -6.16 29.73 13.65
CA GLY A 5 -5.80 31.03 13.09
C GLY A 5 -5.62 30.98 11.57
N GLU A 6 -4.43 31.34 11.09
CA GLU A 6 -4.05 31.29 9.68
C GLU A 6 -3.53 29.90 9.23
N ASN A 7 -3.28 28.99 10.18
CA ASN A 7 -2.74 27.66 9.89
C ASN A 7 -3.86 26.62 9.79
N THR A 8 -3.74 25.69 8.84
CA THR A 8 -4.67 24.58 8.66
C THR A 8 -3.96 23.25 8.89
N ASN A 9 -4.49 22.42 9.79
CA ASN A 9 -4.03 21.07 10.03
C ASN A 9 -4.88 20.06 9.25
N ILE A 10 -4.20 19.28 8.41
CA ILE A 10 -4.79 18.21 7.59
C ILE A 10 -4.27 16.89 8.12
N ARG A 11 -5.19 15.98 8.44
CA ARG A 11 -4.89 14.59 8.78
C ARG A 11 -5.60 13.70 7.79
N GLY A 12 -4.85 12.77 7.20
CA GLY A 12 -5.34 11.80 6.23
C GLY A 12 -4.58 10.49 6.38
N ARG A 13 -5.14 9.44 5.78
CA ARG A 13 -4.47 8.15 5.63
C ARG A 13 -4.22 7.92 4.15
N LEU A 14 -3.05 7.39 3.85
CA LEU A 14 -2.65 7.06 2.50
C LEU A 14 -1.85 5.74 2.50
N PRO A 15 -1.96 4.94 1.44
CA PRO A 15 -1.17 3.73 1.29
C PRO A 15 0.31 4.08 1.08
N THR A 16 1.20 3.32 1.72
CA THR A 16 2.66 3.52 1.60
C THR A 16 3.15 3.41 0.16
N ALA A 17 2.49 2.59 -0.67
CA ALA A 17 2.82 2.46 -2.09
C ALA A 17 2.73 3.79 -2.87
N GLU A 18 1.87 4.72 -2.44
CA GLU A 18 1.61 6.01 -3.08
C GLU A 18 2.34 7.18 -2.40
N THR A 19 3.22 6.90 -1.42
CA THR A 19 4.00 7.95 -0.72
C THR A 19 5.27 8.37 -1.46
N ILE A 20 5.58 7.73 -2.58
CA ILE A 20 6.76 8.03 -3.39
C ILE A 20 6.62 9.47 -3.91
N ASP A 21 7.67 10.27 -3.77
CA ASP A 21 7.73 11.68 -4.18
C ASP A 21 6.77 12.67 -3.49
N LEU A 22 5.96 12.20 -2.52
CA LEU A 22 4.98 13.03 -1.82
C LEU A 22 5.62 14.26 -1.12
N ALA A 23 6.87 14.14 -0.67
CA ALA A 23 7.60 15.24 -0.07
C ALA A 23 7.83 16.40 -1.05
N ASP A 24 8.13 16.08 -2.30
CA ASP A 24 8.40 17.08 -3.34
C ASP A 24 7.10 17.68 -3.85
N GLU A 25 6.03 16.89 -3.98
CA GLU A 25 4.69 17.38 -4.30
C GLU A 25 4.16 18.35 -3.25
N ILE A 26 4.26 18.01 -1.96
CA ILE A 26 3.83 18.88 -0.87
C ILE A 26 4.66 20.16 -0.86
N ARG A 27 5.98 20.06 -1.06
CA ARG A 27 6.86 21.24 -1.10
C ARG A 27 6.50 22.15 -2.28
N GLY A 28 6.31 21.59 -3.47
CA GLY A 28 5.95 22.33 -4.67
C GLY A 28 4.61 23.06 -4.52
N ASN A 29 3.57 22.35 -4.09
CA ASN A 29 2.22 22.91 -3.93
C ASN A 29 2.10 23.92 -2.78
N SER A 30 2.96 23.83 -1.76
CA SER A 30 2.94 24.75 -0.61
C SER A 30 3.98 25.87 -0.70
N SER A 31 4.72 25.99 -1.82
CA SER A 31 5.87 26.89 -1.94
C SER A 31 6.87 26.74 -0.79
N GLY A 32 7.06 25.50 -0.31
CA GLY A 32 7.97 25.16 0.77
C GLY A 32 7.51 25.51 2.19
N ARG A 33 6.25 25.90 2.38
CA ARG A 33 5.72 26.34 3.69
C ARG A 33 5.02 25.23 4.49
N ALA A 34 4.64 24.12 3.85
CA ALA A 34 3.97 23.03 4.55
C ALA A 34 4.96 22.22 5.40
N PHE A 35 4.56 21.95 6.64
CA PHE A 35 5.21 20.99 7.52
C PHE A 35 4.36 19.73 7.59
N PHE A 36 4.97 18.56 7.37
CA PHE A 36 4.27 17.28 7.37
C PHE A 36 5.13 16.18 8.00
N GLY A 37 4.48 15.10 8.41
CA GLY A 37 5.12 13.90 8.93
C GLY A 37 4.19 12.70 8.80
N TYR A 38 4.78 11.50 8.81
CA TYR A 38 4.05 10.24 8.72
C TYR A 38 4.08 9.51 10.06
N VAL A 39 3.00 8.81 10.35
CA VAL A 39 2.94 7.85 11.45
C VAL A 39 2.39 6.54 10.87
N PHE A 40 2.96 5.41 11.30
CA PHE A 40 2.44 4.11 10.92
C PHE A 40 1.06 3.89 11.56
N ASP A 41 0.05 3.60 10.74
CA ASP A 41 -1.32 3.31 11.19
C ASP A 41 -1.56 1.79 11.28
N GLY A 42 -1.34 1.05 10.19
CA GLY A 42 -1.59 -0.38 10.13
C GLY A 42 -1.51 -0.97 8.72
N PHE A 43 -2.07 -2.17 8.55
CA PHE A 43 -2.23 -2.85 7.27
C PHE A 43 -3.71 -2.98 6.93
N ASP A 44 -4.09 -2.50 5.75
CA ASP A 44 -5.43 -2.62 5.20
C ASP A 44 -5.44 -3.55 3.98
N ARG A 45 -6.62 -4.07 3.63
CA ARG A 45 -6.78 -4.94 2.47
C ARG A 45 -6.60 -4.14 1.18
N VAL A 46 -5.83 -4.71 0.23
CA VAL A 46 -5.71 -4.17 -1.13
C VAL A 46 -7.07 -4.20 -1.83
N PRO A 47 -7.44 -3.15 -2.58
CA PRO A 47 -8.65 -3.16 -3.39
C PRO A 47 -8.73 -4.37 -4.33
N VAL A 48 -9.92 -4.96 -4.46
CA VAL A 48 -10.13 -6.25 -5.18
C VAL A 48 -9.66 -6.18 -6.64
N ASN A 49 -9.80 -5.02 -7.28
CA ASN A 49 -9.36 -4.77 -8.64
C ASN A 49 -7.83 -4.73 -8.80
N LEU A 50 -7.09 -4.37 -7.75
CA LEU A 50 -5.62 -4.28 -7.76
C LEU A 50 -4.95 -5.51 -7.14
N GLU A 51 -5.72 -6.36 -6.45
CA GLU A 51 -5.20 -7.50 -5.69
C GLU A 51 -4.39 -8.45 -6.59
N LYS A 52 -4.93 -8.83 -7.75
CA LYS A 52 -4.27 -9.77 -8.67
C LYS A 52 -2.96 -9.22 -9.23
N GLU A 53 -2.97 -7.99 -9.74
CA GLU A 53 -1.79 -7.32 -10.30
C GLU A 53 -0.69 -7.12 -9.24
N THR A 54 -1.10 -6.74 -8.02
CA THR A 54 -0.17 -6.58 -6.89
C THR A 54 0.49 -7.91 -6.52
N ILE A 55 -0.27 -9.02 -6.49
CA ILE A 55 0.29 -10.34 -6.20
C ILE A 55 1.26 -10.77 -7.31
N GLU A 56 0.88 -10.61 -8.57
CA GLU A 56 1.72 -10.98 -9.72
C GLU A 56 3.04 -10.21 -9.73
N SER A 57 3.02 -8.89 -9.55
CA SER A 57 4.22 -8.05 -9.49
C SER A 57 5.16 -8.44 -8.34
N ILE A 58 4.63 -8.75 -7.15
CA ILE A 58 5.43 -9.21 -6.00
C ILE A 58 6.08 -10.57 -6.31
N ARG A 59 5.37 -11.48 -6.97
CA ARG A 59 5.87 -12.82 -7.31
C ARG A 59 6.97 -12.74 -8.37
N LEU A 60 6.78 -11.93 -9.41
CA LEU A 60 7.80 -11.67 -10.43
C LEU A 60 9.07 -11.08 -9.83
N ARG A 61 8.95 -10.10 -8.93
CA ARG A 61 10.10 -9.52 -8.21
C ARG A 61 10.86 -10.54 -7.35
N LYS A 62 10.17 -11.60 -6.91
CA LYS A 62 10.74 -12.69 -6.11
C LYS A 62 11.18 -13.90 -6.95
N GLU A 63 11.19 -13.79 -8.28
CA GLU A 63 11.53 -14.89 -9.20
C GLU A 63 10.62 -16.12 -9.06
N LEU A 64 9.36 -15.89 -8.66
CA LEU A 64 8.35 -16.94 -8.52
C LEU A 64 7.41 -16.97 -9.74
N PRO A 65 6.74 -18.10 -10.00
CA PRO A 65 5.71 -18.18 -11.04
C PRO A 65 4.63 -17.12 -10.79
N PRO A 66 4.22 -16.34 -11.81
CA PRO A 66 3.30 -15.21 -11.63
C PRO A 66 1.92 -15.64 -11.15
N GLN A 67 1.49 -16.85 -11.51
CA GLN A 67 0.20 -17.38 -11.11
C GLN A 67 0.08 -17.48 -9.59
N VAL A 68 -1.07 -17.01 -9.07
CA VAL A 68 -1.46 -17.21 -7.68
C VAL A 68 -1.58 -18.72 -7.44
N PRO A 69 -0.84 -19.28 -6.48
CA PRO A 69 -0.87 -20.72 -6.28
C PRO A 69 -2.25 -21.16 -5.74
N GLU A 70 -2.77 -22.21 -6.35
CA GLU A 70 -4.08 -22.80 -6.07
C GLU A 70 -3.94 -24.00 -5.12
N VAL A 71 -5.04 -24.40 -4.48
CA VAL A 71 -5.08 -25.56 -3.55
C VAL A 71 -4.47 -26.81 -4.18
N SER A 72 -4.65 -26.99 -5.49
CA SER A 72 -4.06 -28.08 -6.30
C SER A 72 -2.53 -28.16 -6.18
N ASN A 73 -1.83 -27.03 -6.05
CA ASN A 73 -0.38 -27.00 -5.87
C ASN A 73 0.09 -27.65 -4.56
N TRP A 74 -0.78 -27.80 -3.57
CA TRP A 74 -0.47 -28.38 -2.26
C TRP A 74 -1.18 -29.71 -1.97
N GLU A 75 -1.95 -30.26 -2.91
CA GLU A 75 -2.68 -31.53 -2.72
C GLU A 75 -1.76 -32.66 -2.25
N ARG A 76 -0.52 -32.71 -2.76
CA ARG A 76 0.51 -33.70 -2.34
C ARG A 76 0.87 -33.64 -0.85
N PHE A 77 0.57 -32.53 -0.18
CA PHE A 77 0.86 -32.30 1.24
C PHE A 77 -0.39 -32.34 2.13
N MET A 78 -1.59 -32.40 1.54
CA MET A 78 -2.83 -32.43 2.30
C MET A 78 -3.19 -33.86 2.68
N TYR A 79 -3.41 -34.09 3.97
CA TYR A 79 -3.84 -35.40 4.47
C TYR A 79 -5.30 -35.64 4.06
N LYS A 80 -5.54 -36.54 3.10
CA LYS A 80 -6.90 -37.02 2.80
C LYS A 80 -7.32 -37.98 3.91
N ARG A 81 -8.31 -37.58 4.72
CA ARG A 81 -9.05 -38.56 5.54
C ARG A 81 -9.95 -39.35 4.59
N THR A 82 -9.64 -40.64 4.45
CA THR A 82 -10.52 -41.64 3.84
C THR A 82 -11.74 -41.86 4.73
#